data_AF-A0A6P6NRY6-F1
#
_entry.id   AF-A0A6P6NRY6-F1
#
_cell.length_a   1.000
_cell.length_b   1.000
_cell.length_c   1.000
_cell.angle_alpha   90.00
_cell.angle_beta   90.00
_cell.angle_gamma   90.00
#
_symmetry.space_group_name_H-M   'P 1'
#
loop_
_entity.id
_entity.type
_entity.pdbx_description
1 polymer ?
#
loop_
_entity_poly.entity_id
_entity_poly.type
_entity_poly.pdbx_seq_one_letter_code
_entity_poly.pdbx_strand_id
1 'polypeptide(L)'
;MNVAPEDRVWVRGWFPILFELSCIINRCKLDVRTRGLTVMFEVMKTYGHTYEKHWWQDLFRIVFRIFDNMKLPEQQTEKAEWMTTTCNHALYAICDVFTQYFESLSDVLLDDILSQLYWCVQQDNEQLARSGTNCLENVVILNGEKFNAETWDKTCNCMLDIFKTTIPHM
;
A
#
# COMPACT_ATOMS: atom_id res chain seq x y z
N MET A 1 -31.51 -2.54 -5.76
CA MET A 1 -30.73 -1.29 -5.77
C MET A 1 -30.15 -1.10 -7.16
N ASN A 2 -30.45 0.03 -7.83
CA ASN A 2 -29.88 0.33 -9.14
C ASN A 2 -28.46 0.88 -8.93
N VAL A 3 -27.45 0.02 -9.10
CA VAL A 3 -26.05 0.42 -9.19
C VAL A 3 -25.88 1.28 -10.45
N ALA A 4 -25.22 2.43 -10.29
CA ALA A 4 -24.94 3.34 -11.40
C ALA A 4 -24.23 2.58 -12.55
N PRO A 5 -24.52 2.88 -13.82
CA PRO A 5 -23.98 2.13 -14.96
C PRO A 5 -22.46 1.94 -14.91
N GLU A 6 -21.73 2.99 -14.53
CA GLU A 6 -20.29 3.03 -14.33
C GLU A 6 -19.84 2.03 -13.24
N ASP A 7 -20.49 2.03 -12.08
CA ASP A 7 -20.18 1.14 -10.95
C ASP A 7 -20.48 -0.33 -11.23
N ARG A 8 -21.21 -0.65 -12.30
CA ARG A 8 -21.42 -2.07 -12.68
C ARG A 8 -20.13 -2.73 -13.10
N VAL A 9 -19.22 -2.00 -13.76
CA VAL A 9 -17.91 -2.53 -14.18
C VAL A 9 -17.06 -2.85 -12.96
N TRP A 10 -17.09 -1.98 -11.94
CA TRP A 10 -16.45 -2.24 -10.66
C TRP A 10 -17.05 -3.44 -9.94
N VAL A 11 -18.34 -3.37 -9.61
CA VAL A 11 -19.01 -4.36 -8.76
C VAL A 11 -19.04 -5.76 -9.41
N ARG A 12 -19.17 -5.85 -10.74
CA ARG A 12 -19.30 -7.14 -11.44
C ARG A 12 -18.04 -7.60 -12.16
N GLY A 13 -17.06 -6.73 -12.34
CA GLY A 13 -15.82 -7.01 -13.07
C GLY A 13 -14.61 -6.94 -12.16
N TRP A 14 -14.15 -5.72 -11.87
CA TRP A 14 -12.87 -5.52 -11.17
C TRP A 14 -12.89 -5.97 -9.71
N PHE A 15 -13.93 -5.60 -8.96
CA PHE A 15 -14.00 -5.87 -7.52
C PHE A 15 -13.95 -7.38 -7.21
N PRO A 16 -14.73 -8.27 -7.86
CA PRO A 16 -14.62 -9.72 -7.59
C PRO A 16 -13.22 -10.29 -7.86
N ILE A 17 -12.56 -9.87 -8.93
CA ILE A 17 -11.23 -10.34 -9.29
C ILE A 17 -10.20 -9.90 -8.24
N LEU A 18 -10.21 -8.61 -7.90
CA LEU A 18 -9.27 -8.03 -6.93
C LEU A 18 -9.53 -8.54 -5.51
N PHE A 19 -10.79 -8.75 -5.15
CA PHE A 19 -11.17 -9.34 -3.87
C PHE A 19 -10.67 -10.77 -3.74
N GLU A 20 -10.84 -11.61 -4.76
CA GLU A 20 -10.35 -12.99 -4.69
C GLU A 20 -8.82 -13.08 -4.74
N LEU A 21 -8.15 -12.19 -5.49
CA LEU A 21 -6.70 -12.05 -5.39
C LEU A 21 -6.27 -11.69 -3.96
N SER A 22 -6.99 -10.78 -3.28
CA SER A 22 -6.74 -10.49 -1.86
C SER A 22 -6.93 -11.72 -0.97
N CYS A 23 -7.97 -12.53 -1.23
CA CYS A 23 -8.18 -13.77 -0.50
C CYS A 23 -7.03 -14.77 -0.70
N ILE A 24 -6.53 -14.91 -1.94
CA ILE A 24 -5.36 -15.75 -2.26
C ILE A 24 -4.12 -15.24 -1.52
N ILE A 25 -3.87 -13.93 -1.54
CA ILE A 25 -2.73 -13.33 -0.85
C ILE A 25 -2.76 -13.66 0.64
N ASN A 26 -3.93 -13.51 1.27
CA ASN A 26 -4.10 -13.68 2.71
C ASN A 26 -4.15 -15.14 3.20
N ARG A 27 -4.48 -16.10 2.34
CA ARG A 27 -4.78 -17.49 2.77
C ARG A 27 -3.83 -18.55 2.21
N CYS A 28 -3.09 -18.23 1.15
CA CYS A 28 -2.24 -19.22 0.48
C CYS A 28 -0.77 -19.17 0.93
N LYS A 29 -0.03 -20.22 0.58
CA LYS A 29 1.41 -20.34 0.85
C LYS A 29 2.23 -19.28 0.11
N LEU A 30 3.46 -19.04 0.58
CA LEU A 30 4.38 -18.00 0.10
C LEU A 30 4.43 -17.84 -1.43
N ASP A 31 4.69 -18.93 -2.16
CA ASP A 31 4.81 -18.89 -3.63
C ASP A 31 3.52 -18.45 -4.33
N VAL A 32 2.36 -18.81 -3.77
CA VAL A 32 1.06 -18.50 -4.36
C VAL A 32 0.67 -17.06 -4.02
N ARG A 33 0.84 -16.63 -2.76
CA ARG A 33 0.51 -15.26 -2.36
C ARG A 33 1.38 -14.21 -3.03
N THR A 34 2.68 -14.47 -3.22
CA THR A 34 3.59 -13.56 -3.92
C THR A 34 3.24 -13.41 -5.40
N ARG A 35 2.84 -14.49 -6.07
CA ARG A 35 2.28 -14.39 -7.44
C ARG A 35 0.94 -13.66 -7.48
N GLY A 36 0.07 -13.91 -6.50
CA GLY A 36 -1.20 -13.19 -6.35
C GLY A 36 -1.00 -11.68 -6.21
N LEU A 37 -0.03 -11.26 -5.40
CA LEU A 37 0.41 -9.87 -5.27
C LEU A 37 0.83 -9.30 -6.63
N THR A 38 1.75 -9.96 -7.33
CA THR A 38 2.21 -9.49 -8.64
C THR A 38 1.05 -9.33 -9.61
N VAL A 39 0.16 -10.31 -9.73
CA VAL A 39 -1.01 -10.21 -10.61
C VAL A 39 -1.92 -9.06 -10.22
N MET A 40 -2.23 -8.90 -8.92
CA MET A 40 -3.07 -7.81 -8.43
C MET A 40 -2.50 -6.43 -8.81
N PHE A 41 -1.21 -6.20 -8.55
CA PHE A 41 -0.58 -4.91 -8.85
C PHE A 41 -0.35 -4.70 -10.35
N GLU A 42 -0.10 -5.75 -11.14
CA GLU A 42 -0.08 -5.63 -12.61
C GLU A 42 -1.45 -5.23 -13.18
N VAL A 43 -2.54 -5.77 -12.63
CA VAL A 43 -3.90 -5.34 -13.00
C VAL A 43 -4.10 -3.86 -12.69
N MET A 44 -3.69 -3.40 -11.50
CA MET A 44 -3.77 -1.98 -11.13
C MET A 44 -2.95 -1.08 -12.05
N LYS A 45 -1.69 -1.45 -12.34
CA LYS A 45 -0.79 -0.66 -13.21
C LYS A 45 -1.26 -0.63 -14.66
N THR A 46 -1.88 -1.71 -15.14
CA THR A 46 -2.33 -1.83 -16.53
C THR A 46 -3.67 -1.14 -16.74
N TYR A 47 -4.63 -1.36 -15.84
CA TYR A 47 -6.02 -0.95 -16.03
C TYR A 47 -6.48 0.18 -15.11
N GLY A 48 -5.63 0.66 -14.20
CA GLY A 48 -5.98 1.70 -13.22
C GLY A 48 -6.41 3.03 -13.83
N HIS A 49 -6.03 3.29 -15.09
CA HIS A 49 -6.51 4.45 -15.86
C HIS A 49 -8.03 4.40 -16.15
N THR A 50 -8.66 3.23 -15.99
CA THR A 50 -10.11 3.04 -16.13
C THR A 50 -10.86 3.15 -14.80
N TYR A 51 -10.16 3.36 -13.69
CA TYR A 51 -10.75 3.33 -12.36
C TYR A 51 -11.19 4.72 -11.93
N GLU A 52 -12.38 4.78 -11.34
CA GLU A 52 -12.88 5.98 -10.68
C GLU A 52 -12.22 6.20 -9.32
N LYS A 53 -12.24 7.45 -8.83
CA LYS A 53 -11.58 7.84 -7.57
C LYS A 53 -12.05 7.01 -6.37
N HIS A 54 -13.35 6.74 -6.26
CA HIS A 54 -13.92 5.94 -5.16
C HIS A 54 -13.58 4.45 -5.28
N TRP A 55 -13.38 3.93 -6.50
CA TRP A 55 -12.94 2.54 -6.69
C TRP A 55 -11.52 2.35 -6.17
N TRP A 56 -10.63 3.32 -6.40
CA TRP A 56 -9.30 3.31 -5.81
C TRP A 56 -9.34 3.27 -4.29
N GLN A 57 -10.21 4.06 -3.65
CA GLN A 57 -10.37 4.04 -2.20
C GLN A 57 -10.83 2.67 -1.70
N ASP A 58 -11.84 2.07 -2.34
CA ASP A 58 -12.32 0.73 -1.98
C ASP A 58 -11.24 -0.34 -2.19
N LEU A 59 -10.46 -0.22 -3.27
CA LEU A 59 -9.38 -1.14 -3.57
C LEU A 59 -8.25 -1.05 -2.53
N PHE A 60 -7.78 0.15 -2.23
CA PHE A 60 -6.68 0.34 -1.29
C PHE A 60 -7.07 -0.04 0.13
N ARG A 61 -8.35 0.11 0.52
CA ARG A 61 -8.87 -0.47 1.78
C ARG A 61 -8.70 -2.00 1.85
N ILE A 62 -8.75 -2.71 0.72
CA ILE A 62 -8.50 -4.15 0.66
C ILE A 62 -6.99 -4.42 0.67
N VAL A 63 -6.21 -3.63 -0.07
CA VAL A 63 -4.75 -3.79 -0.17
C VAL A 63 -4.08 -3.56 1.18
N PHE A 64 -4.43 -2.51 1.91
CA PHE A 64 -3.81 -2.23 3.22
C PHE A 64 -4.09 -3.32 4.27
N ARG A 65 -5.15 -4.15 4.10
CA ARG A 65 -5.39 -5.31 4.97
C ARG A 65 -4.30 -6.38 4.88
N ILE A 66 -3.44 -6.35 3.85
CA ILE A 66 -2.26 -7.23 3.77
C ILE A 66 -1.34 -7.02 4.99
N PHE A 67 -1.35 -5.81 5.56
CA PHE A 67 -0.59 -5.46 6.75
C PHE A 67 -1.36 -5.75 8.06
N ASP A 68 -2.67 -6.04 8.02
CA ASP A 68 -3.45 -6.35 9.23
C ASP A 68 -3.10 -7.71 9.83
N ASN A 69 -2.67 -8.68 9.02
CA ASN A 69 -2.23 -10.01 9.51
C ASN A 69 -1.06 -9.92 10.51
N MET A 70 -0.40 -8.76 10.56
CA MET A 70 0.68 -8.44 11.51
C MET A 70 0.19 -8.23 12.94
N LYS A 71 -1.12 -8.03 13.15
CA LYS A 71 -1.74 -7.75 14.44
C LYS A 71 -2.05 -9.00 15.26
N LEU A 72 -1.89 -10.20 14.70
CA LEU A 72 -2.21 -11.46 15.38
C LEU A 72 -0.96 -12.04 16.08
N PRO A 73 -1.05 -12.40 17.38
CA PRO A 73 0.11 -12.77 18.19
C PRO A 73 0.67 -14.19 17.98
N GLU A 74 0.04 -15.07 17.20
CA GLU A 74 0.19 -16.51 17.46
C GLU A 74 1.33 -17.26 16.74
N GLN A 75 2.06 -16.68 15.78
CA GLN A 75 3.19 -17.38 15.12
C GLN A 75 4.33 -16.43 14.71
N GLN A 76 5.37 -16.32 15.54
CA GLN A 76 6.45 -15.33 15.36
C GLN A 76 7.29 -15.55 14.09
N THR A 77 7.55 -16.81 13.69
CA THR A 77 8.31 -17.14 12.47
C THR A 77 7.52 -16.86 11.20
N GLU A 78 6.24 -17.24 11.16
CA GLU A 78 5.36 -16.95 10.02
C GLU A 78 5.15 -15.44 9.86
N LYS A 79 5.05 -14.71 10.97
CA LYS A 79 5.02 -13.25 11.00
C LYS A 79 6.31 -12.64 10.42
N ALA A 80 7.48 -13.16 10.79
CA ALA A 80 8.75 -12.69 10.26
C ALA A 80 8.86 -12.93 8.73
N GLU A 81 8.48 -14.11 8.26
CA GLU A 81 8.44 -14.41 6.82
C GLU A 81 7.46 -13.50 6.08
N TRP A 82 6.27 -13.27 6.65
CA TRP A 82 5.27 -12.39 6.06
C TRP A 82 5.79 -10.95 5.89
N MET A 83 6.49 -10.42 6.90
CA MET A 83 7.10 -9.08 6.84
C MET A 83 8.13 -8.96 5.72
N THR A 84 9.10 -9.87 5.68
CA THR A 84 10.24 -9.78 4.78
C THR A 84 9.88 -10.09 3.33
N THR A 85 8.81 -10.86 3.12
CA THR A 85 8.35 -11.25 1.78
C THR A 85 7.15 -10.45 1.31
N THR A 86 6.02 -10.58 2.00
CA THR A 86 4.69 -10.23 1.49
C THR A 86 4.40 -8.75 1.74
N CYS A 87 4.61 -8.27 2.97
CA CYS A 87 4.53 -6.84 3.28
C CYS A 87 5.57 -6.05 2.49
N ASN A 88 6.81 -6.54 2.43
CA ASN A 88 7.87 -5.88 1.68
C ASN A 88 7.49 -5.69 0.19
N HIS A 89 7.05 -6.76 -0.48
CA HIS A 89 6.62 -6.68 -1.87
C HIS A 89 5.41 -5.75 -2.04
N ALA A 90 4.38 -5.90 -1.19
CA ALA A 90 3.19 -5.06 -1.25
C ALA A 90 3.52 -3.58 -1.07
N LEU A 91 4.44 -3.23 -0.16
CA LEU A 91 4.81 -1.85 0.13
C LEU A 91 5.41 -1.14 -1.09
N TYR A 92 6.36 -1.79 -1.76
CA TYR A 92 6.96 -1.25 -2.99
C TYR A 92 5.89 -1.12 -4.09
N ALA A 93 5.09 -2.16 -4.31
CA ALA A 93 4.07 -2.16 -5.36
C ALA A 93 2.97 -1.10 -5.12
N ILE A 94 2.61 -0.85 -3.86
CA ILE A 94 1.73 0.24 -3.43
C ILE A 94 2.31 1.60 -3.84
N CYS A 95 3.58 1.84 -3.52
CA CYS A 95 4.25 3.11 -3.82
C CYS A 95 4.45 3.32 -5.33
N ASP A 96 4.68 2.24 -6.08
CA ASP A 96 4.77 2.27 -7.54
C ASP A 96 3.43 2.66 -8.18
N VAL A 97 2.33 2.02 -7.77
CA VAL A 97 0.98 2.37 -8.25
C VAL A 97 0.62 3.80 -7.85
N PHE A 98 0.92 4.19 -6.61
CA PHE A 98 0.69 5.54 -6.12
C PHE A 98 1.44 6.57 -6.97
N THR A 99 2.71 6.32 -7.28
CA THR A 99 3.53 7.19 -8.12
C THR A 99 3.01 7.26 -9.55
N GLN A 100 2.65 6.11 -10.14
CA GLN A 100 2.13 6.05 -11.50
C GLN A 100 0.81 6.82 -11.66
N TYR A 101 -0.07 6.76 -10.66
CA TYR A 101 -1.39 7.41 -10.67
C TYR A 101 -1.47 8.58 -9.69
N PHE A 102 -0.35 9.27 -9.43
CA PHE A 102 -0.26 10.28 -8.38
C PHE A 102 -1.35 11.35 -8.46
N GLU A 103 -1.66 11.85 -9.66
CA GLU A 103 -2.69 12.88 -9.86
C GLU A 103 -4.10 12.41 -9.46
N SER A 104 -4.41 11.13 -9.66
CA SER A 104 -5.70 10.55 -9.29
C SER A 104 -5.76 10.15 -7.81
N LEU A 105 -4.61 9.83 -7.21
CA LEU A 105 -4.53 9.18 -5.89
C LEU A 105 -4.11 10.12 -4.76
N SER A 106 -3.38 11.20 -5.04
CA SER A 106 -2.81 12.09 -4.02
C SER A 106 -3.88 12.61 -3.05
N ASP A 107 -4.98 13.15 -3.57
CA ASP A 107 -6.08 13.69 -2.77
C ASP A 107 -6.80 12.67 -1.87
N VAL A 108 -6.70 11.38 -2.19
CA VAL A 108 -7.55 10.34 -1.57
C VAL A 108 -6.79 9.28 -0.81
N LEU A 109 -5.49 9.12 -1.08
CA LEU A 109 -4.67 8.06 -0.48
C LEU A 109 -3.36 8.57 0.14
N LEU A 110 -2.97 9.83 -0.05
CA LEU A 110 -1.71 10.34 0.49
C LEU A 110 -1.57 10.08 2.00
N ASP A 111 -2.62 10.38 2.77
CA ASP A 111 -2.60 10.20 4.22
C ASP A 111 -2.48 8.71 4.61
N ASP A 112 -3.14 7.82 3.88
CA ASP A 112 -3.05 6.37 4.09
C ASP A 112 -1.65 5.84 3.74
N ILE A 113 -1.07 6.32 2.64
CA ILE A 113 0.28 5.94 2.18
C ILE A 113 1.33 6.40 3.21
N LEU A 114 1.28 7.67 3.64
CA LEU A 114 2.21 8.19 4.64
C LEU A 114 2.07 7.46 5.97
N SER A 115 0.83 7.17 6.40
CA SER A 115 0.57 6.39 7.62
C SER A 115 1.13 4.97 7.52
N GLN A 116 0.98 4.32 6.37
CA GLN A 116 1.50 2.97 6.15
C GLN A 116 3.03 2.95 6.11
N LEU A 117 3.66 3.93 5.47
CA LEU A 117 5.13 4.09 5.44
C LEU A 117 5.67 4.33 6.84
N TYR A 118 5.06 5.25 7.59
CA TYR A 118 5.39 5.51 8.98
C TYR A 118 5.32 4.23 9.82
N TRP A 119 4.20 3.50 9.74
CA TRP A 119 4.04 2.24 10.45
C TRP A 119 5.13 1.22 10.07
N CYS A 120 5.47 1.07 8.79
CA CYS A 120 6.51 0.16 8.33
C CYS A 120 7.88 0.49 8.93
N VAL A 121 8.24 1.77 9.03
CA VAL A 121 9.52 2.22 9.59
C VAL A 121 9.64 1.95 11.09
N GLN A 122 8.52 1.91 11.80
CA GLN A 122 8.48 1.61 13.24
C GLN A 122 8.54 0.11 13.59
N GLN A 123 8.58 -0.78 12.60
CA GLN A 123 8.62 -2.21 12.87
C GLN A 123 10.03 -2.66 13.31
N ASP A 124 10.10 -3.60 14.26
CA ASP A 124 11.37 -4.22 14.68
C ASP A 124 12.07 -5.01 13.55
N ASN A 125 11.33 -5.33 12.49
CA ASN A 125 11.89 -5.98 11.31
C ASN A 125 12.71 -4.98 10.49
N GLU A 126 14.04 -5.02 10.62
CA GLU A 126 14.96 -4.10 9.96
C GLU A 126 14.76 -4.00 8.44
N GLN A 127 14.42 -5.11 7.77
CA GLN A 127 14.20 -5.12 6.33
C GLN A 127 12.95 -4.31 5.97
N LEU A 128 11.84 -4.53 6.67
CA LEU A 128 10.60 -3.79 6.43
C LEU A 128 10.76 -2.30 6.77
N ALA A 129 11.46 -1.98 7.87
CA ALA A 129 11.74 -0.60 8.24
C ALA A 129 12.60 0.14 7.19
N ARG A 130 13.62 -0.54 6.67
CA ARG A 130 14.44 -0.04 5.57
C ARG A 130 13.62 0.17 4.31
N SER A 131 12.77 -0.78 3.95
CA SER A 131 11.88 -0.66 2.79
C SER A 131 10.91 0.50 2.93
N GLY A 132 10.36 0.75 4.13
CA GLY A 132 9.54 1.93 4.40
C GLY A 132 10.28 3.23 4.13
N THR A 133 11.53 3.35 4.59
CA THR A 133 12.35 4.55 4.34
C THR A 133 12.64 4.73 2.84
N ASN A 134 13.07 3.66 2.15
CA ASN A 134 13.34 3.69 0.72
C ASN A 134 12.10 4.04 -0.11
N CYS A 135 10.94 3.51 0.26
CA CYS A 135 9.68 3.80 -0.42
C CYS A 135 9.27 5.27 -0.24
N LEU A 136 9.42 5.82 0.98
CA LEU A 136 9.16 7.24 1.23
C LEU A 136 10.09 8.14 0.40
N GLU A 137 11.38 7.82 0.36
CA GLU A 137 12.36 8.50 -0.49
C GLU A 137 11.95 8.46 -1.96
N ASN A 138 11.60 7.28 -2.50
CA ASN A 138 11.16 7.13 -3.88
C ASN A 138 9.90 7.93 -4.21
N VAL A 139 8.90 7.92 -3.31
CA VAL A 139 7.68 8.71 -3.50
C VAL A 139 8.02 10.20 -3.62
N VAL A 140 8.93 10.70 -2.79
CA VAL A 140 9.38 12.10 -2.80
C VAL A 140 10.17 12.42 -4.06
N ILE A 141 11.15 11.59 -4.43
CA ILE A 141 12.00 11.81 -5.61
C ILE A 141 11.16 11.81 -6.89
N LEU A 142 10.21 10.88 -7.02
CA LEU A 142 9.46 10.69 -8.28
C LEU A 142 8.26 11.64 -8.42
N ASN A 143 7.73 12.16 -7.31
CA ASN A 143 6.51 12.97 -7.32
C ASN A 143 6.68 14.38 -6.74
N GLY A 144 7.84 14.71 -6.16
CA GLY A 144 8.05 15.97 -5.43
C GLY A 144 7.81 17.23 -6.26
N GLU A 145 8.05 17.18 -7.57
CA GLU A 145 7.72 18.30 -8.48
C GLU A 145 6.20 18.53 -8.63
N LYS A 146 5.39 17.50 -8.39
CA LYS A 146 3.92 17.55 -8.44
C LYS A 146 3.29 17.87 -7.08
N PHE A 147 4.08 17.94 -6.01
CA PHE A 147 3.57 18.21 -4.67
C PHE A 147 3.14 19.68 -4.56
N ASN A 148 1.95 19.89 -4.03
CA ASN A 148 1.53 21.20 -3.56
C ASN A 148 2.05 21.45 -2.14
N ALA A 149 1.82 22.66 -1.60
CA ALA A 149 2.28 23.01 -0.26
C ALA A 149 1.73 22.09 0.84
N GLU A 150 0.45 21.69 0.75
CA GLU A 150 -0.17 20.79 1.73
C GLU A 150 0.45 19.39 1.69
N THR A 151 0.68 18.84 0.50
CA THR A 151 1.36 17.54 0.32
C THR A 151 2.78 17.58 0.87
N TRP A 152 3.51 18.68 0.64
CA TRP A 152 4.84 18.88 1.22
C TRP A 152 4.78 18.93 2.75
N ASP A 153 3.88 19.71 3.33
CA ASP A 153 3.74 19.80 4.79
C ASP A 153 3.45 18.43 5.42
N LYS A 154 2.49 17.67 4.86
CA LYS A 154 2.17 16.32 5.31
C LYS A 154 3.37 15.38 5.23
N THR A 155 4.10 15.44 4.12
CA THR A 155 5.28 14.59 3.89
C THR A 155 6.43 14.93 4.86
N CYS A 156 6.72 16.22 5.05
CA CYS A 156 7.73 16.69 5.99
C CYS A 156 7.37 16.35 7.44
N ASN A 157 6.09 16.46 7.82
CA ASN A 157 5.62 16.04 9.14
C ASN A 157 5.82 14.53 9.36
N CYS A 158 5.46 13.70 8.37
CA CYS A 158 5.71 12.26 8.42
C CYS A 158 7.21 11.95 8.61
N MET A 159 8.10 12.58 7.84
CA MET A 159 9.55 12.41 8.01
C MET A 159 10.04 12.83 9.40
N LEU A 160 9.52 13.94 9.93
CA LEU A 160 9.86 14.41 11.27
C LEU A 160 9.42 13.42 12.34
N ASP A 161 8.23 12.83 12.21
CA ASP A 161 7.71 11.84 13.15
C ASP A 161 8.48 10.52 13.06
N ILE A 162 8.88 10.08 11.86
CA ILE A 162 9.80 8.96 11.68
C ILE A 162 11.10 9.23 12.45
N PHE A 163 11.71 10.39 12.27
CA PHE A 163 12.96 10.74 12.93
C PHE A 163 12.81 10.73 14.46
N LYS A 164 11.77 11.38 15.00
CA LYS A 164 11.52 11.43 16.45
C LYS A 164 11.30 10.07 17.09
N THR A 165 10.74 9.11 16.36
CA THR A 165 10.42 7.78 16.90
C THR A 165 11.50 6.72 16.67
N THR A 166 12.52 7.03 15.86
CA THR A 166 13.61 6.11 15.53
C THR A 166 14.96 6.52 16.14
N ILE A 167 15.06 7.71 16.72
CA ILE A 167 16.25 8.10 17.50
C ILE A 167 16.39 7.22 18.75
N PRO A 168 17.62 6.87 19.16
CA PRO A 168 17.85 6.21 20.44
C PRO A 168 17.36 7.11 21.58
N HIS A 169 16.40 6.62 22.37
CA HIS A 169 16.04 7.26 23.62
C HIS A 169 17.11 6.89 24.67
N MET A 170 17.77 7.90 25.25
CA MET A 170 18.72 7.74 26.36
C MET A 170 18.02 7.25 27.63
#